data_AF-B7P3F9-F1
#
_entry.id   AF-B7P3F9-F1
#
_cell.length_a   1.000
_cell.length_b   1.000
_cell.length_c   1.000
_cell.angle_alpha   90.00
_cell.angle_beta   90.00
_cell.angle_gamma   90.00
#
_symmetry.space_group_name_H-M   'P 1'
#
loop_
_entity.id
_entity.type
_entity.pdbx_description
1 polymer ?
#
loop_
_entity_poly.entity_id
_entity_poly.type
_entity_poly.pdbx_seq_one_letter_code
_entity_poly.pdbx_strand_id
1 'polypeptide(L)' 'IKEFIIHEDYWGDVMGEYSHDIALIKLTRPFDFEASKGRIGTLCLSKMPPRPGKDVTITGWGRTSPR' A
#
# COMPACT_ATOMS: atom_id res chain seq x y z
N ILE A 1 13.53 1.43 -9.12
CA ILE A 1 12.22 2.12 -9.23
C ILE A 1 12.25 3.00 -10.46
N LYS A 2 11.17 3.03 -11.25
CA LYS A 2 11.06 3.85 -12.47
C LYS A 2 10.45 5.21 -12.16
N GLU A 3 9.41 5.23 -11.34
CA GLU A 3 8.60 6.42 -11.09
C GLU A 3 7.86 6.27 -9.76
N PHE A 4 7.66 7.39 -9.09
CA PHE A 4 6.78 7.54 -7.94
C PHE A 4 5.61 8.44 -8.37
N ILE A 5 4.38 8.00 -8.11
CA ILE A 5 3.16 8.75 -8.44
C ILE A 5 2.45 9.01 -7.12
N ILE A 6 2.58 10.24 -6.62
CA ILE A 6 1.98 10.69 -5.35
C ILE A 6 0.58 11.21 -5.68
N HIS A 7 -0.39 10.97 -4.80
CA HIS A 7 -1.73 11.56 -4.94
C HIS A 7 -1.62 13.09 -5.01
N GLU A 8 -2.27 13.71 -5.99
CA GLU A 8 -2.19 15.15 -6.26
C GLU A 8 -2.59 16.03 -5.07
N ASP A 9 -3.56 15.58 -4.27
CA ASP A 9 -4.02 16.25 -3.05
C ASP A 9 -3.28 15.83 -1.77
N TYR A 10 -2.16 15.11 -1.87
CA TYR A 10 -1.33 14.83 -0.70
C TYR A 10 -0.45 16.05 -0.36
N TRP A 11 -0.80 16.74 0.73
CA TRP A 11 -0.06 17.91 1.23
C TRP A 11 0.92 17.58 2.36
N GLY A 12 1.00 16.30 2.76
CA GLY A 12 1.92 15.79 3.78
C GLY A 12 1.79 16.44 5.15
N ASP A 13 2.93 16.56 5.82
CA ASP A 13 3.11 17.14 7.15
C ASP A 13 2.88 18.66 7.20
N VAL A 14 2.75 19.33 6.05
CA VAL A 14 2.48 20.77 5.96
C VAL A 14 1.13 21.13 6.57
N MET A 15 0.12 20.26 6.44
CA MET A 15 -1.21 20.47 7.02
C MET A 15 -1.44 19.63 8.29
N GLY A 16 -0.48 18.81 8.70
CA GLY A 16 -0.63 17.89 9.86
C GLY A 16 -1.71 16.82 9.69
N GLU A 17 -2.35 16.77 8.53
CA GLU A 17 -3.39 15.81 8.19
C GLU A 17 -2.80 14.81 7.20
N TYR A 18 -2.81 13.52 7.54
CA TYR A 18 -2.45 12.41 6.64
C TYR A 18 -3.52 12.19 5.54
N SER A 19 -4.14 13.28 5.08
CA SER A 19 -5.16 13.31 4.03
C SER A 19 -4.52 12.89 2.71
N HIS A 20 -5.17 11.96 2.02
CA HIS A 20 -4.69 11.39 0.76
C HIS A 20 -3.28 10.75 0.84
N ASP A 21 -2.90 10.21 2.00
CA ASP A 21 -1.65 9.45 2.17
C ASP A 21 -1.70 8.12 1.40
N ILE A 22 -1.49 8.21 0.09
CA ILE A 22 -1.43 7.10 -0.86
C ILE A 22 -0.54 7.45 -2.04
N ALA A 23 0.22 6.46 -2.53
CA ALA A 23 1.05 6.60 -3.71
C ALA A 23 1.16 5.28 -4.48
N LEU A 24 1.51 5.38 -5.76
CA LEU A 24 1.87 4.24 -6.60
C LEU A 24 3.37 4.27 -6.92
N ILE A 25 3.98 3.09 -6.95
CA ILE A 25 5.39 2.92 -7.31
C ILE A 25 5.49 2.07 -8.57
N LYS A 26 6.00 2.65 -9.65
CA LYS A 26 6.24 1.92 -10.89
C LYS A 26 7.63 1.29 -10.86
N LEU A 27 7.70 -0.02 -11.06
CA LEU A 27 8.96 -0.73 -11.12
C LEU A 27 9.66 -0.53 -12.47
N THR A 28 10.99 -0.61 -12.47
CA THR A 28 11.78 -0.60 -13.72
C THR A 28 11.61 -1.87 -14.53
N ARG A 29 11.31 -2.99 -13.85
CA ARG A 29 11.04 -4.30 -14.45
C ARG A 29 9.85 -4.94 -13.73
N PRO A 30 8.96 -5.65 -14.45
CA PRO A 30 7.86 -6.37 -13.82
C PRO A 30 8.38 -7.56 -13.00
N PHE A 31 7.59 -8.01 -12.04
CA PHE A 31 7.86 -9.27 -11.35
C PHE A 31 7.54 -10.47 -12.26
N ASP A 32 8.31 -11.55 -12.07
CA ASP A 32 8.01 -12.86 -12.65
C ASP A 32 7.22 -13.68 -11.61
N PHE A 33 5.92 -13.80 -11.84
CA PHE A 33 5.00 -14.50 -10.93
C PHE A 33 5.23 -16.01 -10.96
N GLU A 34 5.47 -16.59 -12.13
CA GLU A 34 5.69 -18.02 -12.31
C GLU A 34 6.99 -18.45 -11.63
N ALA A 35 8.08 -17.71 -11.85
CA ALA A 35 9.36 -17.99 -11.20
C ALA A 35 9.28 -17.89 -9.67
N SER A 36 8.35 -17.09 -9.13
CA SER A 36 8.17 -16.95 -7.68
C SER A 36 7.62 -18.22 -7.01
N LYS A 37 7.00 -19.13 -7.79
CA LYS A 37 6.30 -20.33 -7.30
C LYS A 37 5.29 -19.99 -6.19
N GLY A 38 4.46 -18.98 -6.43
CA GLY A 38 3.38 -18.56 -5.52
C GLY A 38 3.81 -17.66 -4.35
N ARG A 39 5.06 -17.16 -4.33
CA ARG A 39 5.53 -16.23 -3.28
C ARG A 39 5.24 -14.77 -3.61
N ILE A 40 5.05 -14.45 -4.89
CA ILE A 40 4.69 -13.10 -5.35
C ILE A 40 3.29 -13.20 -5.96
N GLY A 41 2.42 -12.27 -5.56
CA GLY A 41 1.04 -12.17 -6.03
C GLY A 41 0.55 -10.73 -5.94
N THR A 42 -0.60 -10.46 -6.55
CA THR A 42 -1.28 -9.17 -6.48
C THR A 42 -2.42 -9.20 -5.48
N LEU A 43 -2.82 -8.04 -4.98
CA LEU A 43 -4.05 -7.84 -4.22
C LEU A 43 -5.13 -7.27 -5.14
N CYS A 44 -6.39 -7.68 -4.91
CA CYS A 44 -7.53 -7.10 -5.60
C CYS A 44 -7.84 -5.70 -5.06
N LEU A 45 -8.25 -4.79 -5.94
CA LEU A 45 -8.78 -3.49 -5.54
C LEU A 45 -10.20 -3.65 -5.02
N SER A 46 -10.48 -3.05 -3.86
CA SER A 46 -11.86 -2.98 -3.36
C SER A 46 -12.67 -1.98 -4.16
N LYS A 47 -13.92 -2.33 -4.47
CA LYS A 47 -14.89 -1.43 -5.15
C LYS A 47 -15.78 -0.68 -4.17
N MET A 48 -15.74 -1.05 -2.89
CA MET A 48 -16.59 -0.49 -1.85
C MET A 48 -15.82 -0.31 -0.55
N PRO A 49 -16.19 0.68 0.29
CA PRO A 49 -15.64 0.78 1.63
C PRO A 49 -15.94 -0.47 2.47
N PRO A 50 -15.04 -0.86 3.39
CA PRO A 50 -15.31 -1.94 4.32
C PRO A 50 -16.48 -1.57 5.24
N ARG A 51 -17.30 -2.56 5.62
CA ARG A 51 -18.37 -2.35 6.59
C ARG A 51 -17.79 -2.39 8.02
N PRO A 52 -18.33 -1.60 8.97
CA PRO A 52 -17.97 -1.72 10.37
C PRO A 52 -18.14 -3.17 10.90
N GLY A 53 -17.24 -3.59 11.77
CA GLY A 53 -17.26 -4.94 12.37
C GLY A 53 -16.82 -6.07 11.42
N LYS A 54 -16.20 -5.76 10.28
CA LYS A 54 -15.58 -6.76 9.41
C LYS A 54 -14.13 -6.99 9.79
N ASP A 55 -13.75 -8.27 9.79
CA ASP A 55 -12.37 -8.67 10.03
C ASP A 55 -11.46 -8.19 8.89
N VAL A 56 -10.29 -7.69 9.28
CA VAL A 56 -9.23 -7.26 8.38
C VAL A 56 -7.90 -7.85 8.86
N THR A 57 -7.00 -8.13 7.92
CA THR A 57 -5.67 -8.65 8.23
C THR A 57 -4.63 -7.57 7.93
N ILE A 58 -3.85 -7.20 8.93
CA ILE A 58 -2.71 -6.27 8.80
C ILE A 58 -1.43 -7.08 8.96
N THR A 59 -0.47 -6.91 8.05
CA THR A 59 0.82 -7.63 8.07
C THR A 59 1.99 -6.68 7.91
N GLY A 60 3.13 -7.00 8.53
CA GLY A 60 4.35 -6.21 8.43
C GLY A 60 5.38 -6.63 9.47
N TRP A 61 6.60 -6.10 9.35
CA TRP A 61 7.70 -6.32 10.31
C TRP A 61 7.87 -5.16 11.29
N GLY A 62 6.91 -4.25 11.36
CA GLY A 62 6.97 -3.05 12.20
C GLY A 62 6.95 -3.36 13.69
N ARG A 63 7.52 -2.45 14.49
CA ARG A 63 7.44 -2.52 15.95
C ARG A 63 6.01 -2.24 16.40
N THR A 64 5.43 -3.13 17.20
CA THR A 64 4.05 -3.02 17.69
C THR A 64 3.94 -2.53 19.13
N SER A 65 5.05 -2.40 19.85
CA SER A 65 5.07 -1.85 21.21
C SER A 65 6.29 -0.93 21.43
N PRO A 66 6.20 0.09 22.28
CA PRO A 66 7.37 0.85 22.72
C PRO A 66 8.40 -0.08 23.41
N ARG A 67 9.67 0.34 23.41
CA ARG A 67 10.71 -0.29 24.25
C ARG A 67 10.69 0.34 25.63
#